data_AF-A0A8D8VHC9-F1
#
_entry.id   AF-A0A8D8VHC9-F1
#
_cell.length_a   1.000
_cell.length_b   1.000
_cell.length_c   1.000
_cell.angle_alpha   90.00
_cell.angle_beta   90.00
_cell.angle_gamma   90.00
#
_symmetry.space_group_name_H-M   'P 1'
#
loop_
_entity.id
_entity.type
_entity.pdbx_description
1 polymer ?
#
loop_
_entity_poly.entity_id
_entity_poly.type
_entity_poly.pdbx_seq_one_letter_code
_entity_poly.pdbx_strand_id
1 'polypeptide(L)'
;MGEIRDFFIKSLDETESGINRMMSKLNQTTKQKDLEVWEKLCSIELHPQYYSFRWLTLLLSQEFALPDVLRIWDSLFADEARFSFLNHICCAMILLVREDILAGDFPSIVKLLQHYPTSVDIPAVISKAAELADRDMHGFLLQR
;
A
#
# COMPACT_ATOMS: atom_id res chain seq x y z
N MET A 1 6.54 13.91 13.31
CA MET A 1 6.87 12.88 14.33
C MET A 1 5.65 12.41 15.15
N GLY A 2 4.61 13.23 15.38
CA GLY A 2 3.44 12.84 16.20
C GLY A 2 2.52 11.78 15.56
N GLU A 3 2.34 11.83 14.24
CA GLU A 3 1.40 10.98 13.48
C GLU A 3 1.73 9.48 13.54
N ILE A 4 2.99 9.11 13.81
CA ILE A 4 3.38 7.69 13.99
C ILE A 4 2.77 7.13 15.29
N ARG A 5 2.54 7.97 16.30
CA ARG A 5 1.90 7.53 17.57
C ARG A 5 0.46 7.09 17.34
N ASP A 6 -0.22 7.64 16.35
CA ASP A 6 -1.62 7.33 16.05
C ASP A 6 -1.82 5.88 15.59
N PHE A 7 -0.76 5.23 15.08
CA PHE A 7 -0.79 3.82 14.69
C PHE A 7 -0.77 2.84 15.85
N PHE A 8 -0.30 3.27 17.03
CA PHE A 8 0.00 2.38 18.16
C PHE A 8 -0.82 2.68 19.41
N ILE A 9 -1.62 3.75 19.39
CA ILE A 9 -2.51 4.11 20.49
C ILE A 9 -3.94 3.79 20.05
N LYS A 10 -4.57 2.80 20.69
CA LYS A 10 -5.93 2.33 20.36
C LYS A 10 -6.98 3.44 20.29
N SER A 11 -6.84 4.49 21.11
CA SER A 11 -7.75 5.64 21.10
C SER A 11 -7.59 6.55 19.88
N LEU A 12 -6.57 6.33 19.05
CA LEU A 12 -6.25 7.10 17.85
C LEU A 12 -6.42 6.28 16.57
N ASP A 13 -6.85 5.01 16.65
CA ASP A 13 -7.07 4.16 15.47
C ASP A 13 -8.09 4.76 14.49
N GLU A 14 -8.98 5.64 14.99
CA GLU A 14 -10.02 6.33 14.22
C GLU A 14 -9.62 7.74 13.73
N THR A 15 -8.44 8.26 14.09
CA THR A 15 -7.99 9.58 13.61
C THR A 15 -7.67 9.58 12.13
N GLU A 16 -7.41 10.76 11.56
CA GLU A 16 -7.04 10.92 10.16
C GLU A 16 -5.86 10.04 9.72
N SER A 17 -4.87 9.89 10.61
CA SER A 17 -3.68 9.05 10.52
C SER A 17 -3.85 7.65 11.15
N GLY A 18 -5.02 7.37 11.73
CA GLY A 18 -5.31 6.13 12.42
C GLY A 18 -5.31 4.92 11.47
N ILE A 19 -4.85 3.78 11.97
CA ILE A 19 -4.65 2.58 11.16
C ILE A 19 -5.94 2.08 10.52
N ASN A 20 -7.09 2.15 11.21
CA ASN A 20 -8.38 1.74 10.67
C ASN A 20 -8.83 2.64 9.53
N ARG A 21 -8.59 3.94 9.65
CA ARG A 21 -8.90 4.91 8.59
C ARG A 21 -8.02 4.69 7.37
N MET A 22 -6.72 4.43 7.56
CA MET A 22 -5.81 4.12 6.46
C MET A 22 -6.19 2.82 5.73
N MET A 23 -6.53 1.76 6.44
CA MET A 23 -6.99 0.51 5.82
C MET A 23 -8.31 0.72 5.06
N SER A 24 -9.23 1.51 5.62
CA SER A 24 -10.49 1.88 4.95
C SER A 24 -10.23 2.70 3.68
N LYS A 25 -9.30 3.66 3.75
CA LYS A 25 -8.87 4.46 2.60
C LYS A 25 -8.22 3.60 1.52
N LEU A 26 -7.39 2.62 1.90
CA LEU A 26 -6.80 1.66 0.97
C LEU A 26 -7.90 0.90 0.23
N ASN A 27 -8.88 0.35 0.97
CA ASN A 27 -10.00 -0.37 0.38
C ASN A 27 -10.79 0.48 -0.63
N GLN A 28 -11.08 1.73 -0.26
CA GLN A 28 -11.81 2.67 -1.13
C GLN A 28 -11.00 3.04 -2.36
N THR A 29 -9.69 3.27 -2.21
CA THR A 29 -8.78 3.61 -3.32
C THR A 29 -8.66 2.43 -4.29
N THR A 30 -8.51 1.20 -3.78
CA THR A 30 -8.54 -0.01 -4.62
C THR A 30 -9.86 -0.11 -5.39
N LYS A 31 -11.00 0.09 -4.73
CA LYS A 31 -12.32 0.09 -5.41
C LYS A 31 -12.42 1.11 -6.54
N GLN A 32 -11.90 2.32 -6.32
CA GLN A 32 -11.95 3.40 -7.31
C GLN A 32 -11.02 3.14 -8.51
N LYS A 33 -9.87 2.51 -8.27
CA LYS A 33 -8.82 2.33 -9.30
C LYS A 33 -8.94 1.00 -10.04
N ASP A 34 -9.45 -0.05 -9.40
CA ASP A 34 -9.75 -1.35 -10.03
C ASP A 34 -10.92 -2.04 -9.31
N LEU A 35 -12.11 -1.90 -9.90
CA LEU A 35 -13.33 -2.47 -9.35
C LEU A 35 -13.31 -4.01 -9.37
N GLU A 36 -12.73 -4.62 -10.39
CA GLU A 36 -12.72 -6.09 -10.55
C GLU A 36 -11.89 -6.75 -9.47
N VAL A 37 -10.70 -6.21 -9.19
CA VAL A 37 -9.85 -6.68 -8.06
C VAL A 37 -10.57 -6.48 -6.74
N TRP A 38 -11.19 -5.33 -6.52
CA TRP A 38 -11.93 -5.06 -5.29
C TRP A 38 -13.11 -6.03 -5.09
N GLU A 39 -13.91 -6.27 -6.13
CA GLU A 39 -15.02 -7.23 -6.11
C GLU A 39 -14.53 -8.65 -5.84
N LYS A 40 -13.42 -9.06 -6.46
CA LYS A 40 -12.79 -10.37 -6.18
C LYS A 40 -12.42 -10.49 -4.71
N LEU A 41 -11.72 -9.51 -4.14
CA LEU A 41 -11.32 -9.51 -2.72
C LEU A 41 -12.55 -9.52 -1.78
N CYS A 42 -13.61 -8.78 -2.12
CA CYS A 42 -14.86 -8.80 -1.37
C CYS A 42 -15.59 -10.15 -1.46
N SER A 43 -15.63 -10.78 -2.64
CA SER A 43 -16.33 -12.05 -2.86
C SER A 43 -15.77 -13.21 -2.05
N ILE A 44 -14.48 -13.14 -1.72
CA ILE A 44 -13.77 -14.12 -0.89
C ILE A 44 -13.65 -13.67 0.57
N GLU A 45 -14.33 -12.58 0.97
CA GLU A 45 -14.31 -11.99 2.31
C GLU A 45 -12.88 -11.64 2.82
N LEU A 46 -11.96 -11.33 1.89
CA LEU A 46 -10.58 -10.97 2.23
C LEU A 46 -10.49 -9.48 2.57
N HIS A 47 -10.70 -9.18 3.85
CA HIS A 47 -10.63 -7.81 4.34
C HIS A 47 -9.19 -7.26 4.38
N PRO A 48 -8.96 -5.96 4.10
CA PRO A 48 -7.64 -5.33 4.11
C PRO A 48 -6.84 -5.52 5.39
N GLN A 49 -7.49 -5.66 6.54
CA GLN A 49 -6.84 -5.87 7.84
C GLN A 49 -5.92 -7.11 7.84
N TYR A 50 -6.23 -8.13 7.05
CA TYR A 50 -5.47 -9.38 7.03
C TYR A 50 -4.12 -9.30 6.32
N TYR A 51 -3.89 -8.28 5.49
CA TYR A 51 -2.63 -8.10 4.76
C TYR A 51 -2.03 -6.70 4.97
N SER A 52 -2.84 -5.64 4.91
CA SER A 52 -2.35 -4.26 4.90
C SER A 52 -2.04 -3.67 6.27
N PHE A 53 -2.51 -4.27 7.37
CA PHE A 53 -2.21 -3.77 8.71
C PHE A 53 -0.69 -3.73 8.95
N ARG A 54 0.00 -4.83 8.63
CA ARG A 54 1.46 -4.97 8.77
C ARG A 54 2.20 -4.05 7.80
N TRP A 55 1.71 -3.94 6.57
CA TRP A 55 2.28 -3.05 5.55
C TRP A 55 2.30 -1.59 6.03
N LEU A 56 1.19 -1.12 6.58
CA LEU A 56 1.02 0.26 7.01
C LEU A 56 1.77 0.55 8.32
N THR A 57 1.64 -0.31 9.33
CA THR A 57 2.27 -0.09 10.65
C THR A 57 3.79 -0.19 10.62
N LEU A 58 4.34 -1.00 9.70
CA LEU A 58 5.78 -1.20 9.57
C LEU A 58 6.38 -0.49 8.35
N LEU A 59 5.62 0.38 7.68
CA LEU A 59 6.05 1.13 6.50
C LEU A 59 6.73 0.20 5.46
N LEU A 60 6.14 -0.96 5.21
CA LEU A 60 6.60 -2.00 4.27
C LEU A 60 7.96 -2.63 4.57
N SER A 61 8.58 -2.35 5.73
CA SER A 61 9.92 -2.84 6.07
C SER A 61 10.07 -4.36 6.19
N GLN A 62 8.95 -5.09 6.29
CA GLN A 62 8.93 -6.56 6.32
C GLN A 62 8.53 -7.20 4.99
N GLU A 63 8.12 -6.42 3.97
CA GLU A 63 7.77 -6.98 2.65
C GLU A 63 8.99 -7.07 1.73
N PHE A 64 9.94 -6.16 1.90
CA PHE A 64 11.04 -5.97 0.96
C PHE A 64 12.40 -6.03 1.66
N ALA A 65 13.45 -6.31 0.88
CA ALA A 65 14.81 -6.25 1.39
C ALA A 65 15.18 -4.82 1.78
N LEU A 66 16.11 -4.65 2.72
CA LEU A 66 16.48 -3.32 3.24
C LEU A 66 16.80 -2.28 2.15
N PRO A 67 17.58 -2.58 1.08
CA PRO A 67 17.85 -1.60 0.03
C PRO A 67 16.59 -1.08 -0.67
N ASP A 68 15.59 -1.95 -0.83
CA ASP A 68 14.32 -1.65 -1.49
C ASP A 68 13.41 -0.83 -0.58
N VAL A 69 13.35 -1.21 0.70
CA VAL A 69 12.65 -0.44 1.74
C VAL A 69 13.23 0.98 1.82
N LEU A 70 14.56 1.14 1.78
CA LEU A 70 15.20 2.45 1.83
C LEU A 70 14.79 3.33 0.63
N ARG A 71 14.67 2.78 -0.59
CA ARG A 71 14.18 3.55 -1.75
C ARG A 71 12.73 3.98 -1.60
N ILE A 72 11.88 3.10 -1.06
CA ILE A 72 10.49 3.45 -0.73
C ILE A 72 10.49 4.59 0.28
N TRP A 73 11.32 4.51 1.31
CA TRP A 73 11.41 5.51 2.37
C TRP A 73 11.95 6.85 1.90
N ASP A 74 12.93 6.86 0.97
CA ASP A 74 13.40 8.10 0.33
C ASP A 74 12.24 8.85 -0.32
N SER A 75 11.40 8.13 -1.08
CA SER A 75 10.23 8.72 -1.76
C SER A 75 9.14 9.11 -0.77
N LEU A 76 8.89 8.25 0.22
CA LEU A 76 7.84 8.43 1.22
C LEU A 76 8.11 9.61 2.14
N PHE A 77 9.34 9.79 2.61
CA PHE A 77 9.69 10.86 3.54
C PHE A 77 9.99 12.19 2.85
N ALA A 78 10.27 12.18 1.55
CA ALA A 78 10.29 13.40 0.73
C ALA A 78 8.89 14.01 0.55
N ASP A 79 7.82 13.23 0.74
CA ASP A 79 6.44 13.67 0.57
C ASP A 79 5.85 14.28 1.86
N GLU A 80 5.30 15.49 1.76
CA GLU A 80 4.58 16.13 2.86
C GLU A 80 3.33 15.34 3.28
N ALA A 81 2.66 14.68 2.31
CA ALA A 81 1.48 13.85 2.51
C ALA A 81 1.84 12.34 2.55
N ARG A 82 2.94 11.99 3.23
CA ARG A 82 3.51 10.63 3.28
C ARG A 82 2.51 9.51 3.53
N PHE A 83 1.56 9.66 4.45
CA PHE A 83 0.58 8.58 4.74
C PHE A 83 -0.43 8.40 3.62
N SER A 84 -0.80 9.49 2.95
CA SER A 84 -1.59 9.40 1.72
C SER A 84 -0.79 8.67 0.65
N PHE A 85 0.49 9.01 0.46
CA PHE A 85 1.34 8.36 -0.52
C PHE A 85 1.60 6.88 -0.20
N LEU A 86 1.84 6.52 1.07
CA LEU A 86 1.91 5.13 1.51
C LEU A 86 0.66 4.34 1.14
N ASN A 87 -0.52 4.95 1.26
CA ASN A 87 -1.77 4.32 0.83
C ASN A 87 -1.77 4.02 -0.67
N HIS A 88 -1.27 4.96 -1.49
CA HIS A 88 -1.11 4.75 -2.93
C HIS A 88 -0.06 3.69 -3.25
N ILE A 89 1.03 3.58 -2.48
CA ILE A 89 2.01 2.50 -2.61
C ILE A 89 1.37 1.14 -2.33
N CYS A 90 0.64 1.01 -1.21
CA CYS A 90 -0.09 -0.21 -0.90
C CYS A 90 -1.13 -0.55 -1.99
N CYS A 91 -1.83 0.45 -2.54
CA CYS A 91 -2.76 0.24 -3.65
C CYS A 91 -2.02 -0.23 -4.91
N ALA A 92 -0.88 0.40 -5.26
CA ALA A 92 -0.05 0.01 -6.38
C ALA A 92 0.43 -1.44 -6.25
N MET A 93 0.85 -1.86 -5.06
CA MET A 93 1.24 -3.24 -4.79
C MET A 93 0.10 -4.22 -5.11
N ILE A 94 -1.13 -3.92 -4.71
CA ILE A 94 -2.30 -4.77 -5.02
C ILE A 94 -2.53 -4.84 -6.53
N LEU A 95 -2.49 -3.70 -7.23
CA LEU A 95 -2.74 -3.63 -8.67
C LEU A 95 -1.64 -4.29 -9.51
N LEU A 96 -0.40 -4.30 -9.05
CA LEU A 96 0.71 -4.95 -9.76
C LEU A 96 0.61 -6.49 -9.75
N VAL A 97 -0.09 -7.07 -8.78
CA VAL A 97 -0.36 -8.52 -8.70
C VAL A 97 -1.80 -8.85 -9.06
N ARG A 98 -2.48 -7.94 -9.77
CA ARG A 98 -3.89 -8.07 -10.21
C ARG A 98 -4.19 -9.42 -10.84
N GLU A 99 -3.38 -9.84 -11.81
CA GLU A 99 -3.64 -11.07 -12.57
C GLU A 99 -3.62 -12.31 -11.66
N ASP A 100 -2.69 -12.35 -10.70
CA ASP A 100 -2.61 -13.41 -9.69
C ASP A 100 -3.81 -13.37 -8.72
N ILE A 101 -4.30 -12.18 -8.38
CA ILE A 101 -5.50 -12.01 -7.53
C ILE A 101 -6.74 -12.53 -8.25
N LEU A 102 -6.94 -12.17 -9.52
CA LEU A 102 -8.14 -12.53 -10.28
C LEU A 102 -8.17 -14.04 -10.57
N ALA A 103 -7.01 -14.63 -10.89
CA ALA A 103 -6.88 -16.06 -11.17
C ALA A 103 -6.87 -16.93 -9.89
N GLY A 104 -6.49 -16.38 -8.74
CA GLY A 104 -6.30 -17.11 -7.50
C GLY A 104 -7.59 -17.50 -6.75
N ASP A 105 -7.43 -18.44 -5.82
CA ASP A 105 -8.40 -18.76 -4.77
C ASP A 105 -8.03 -18.11 -3.43
N PHE A 106 -8.90 -18.20 -2.43
CA PHE A 106 -8.70 -17.52 -1.15
C PHE A 106 -7.32 -17.82 -0.50
N PRO A 107 -6.89 -19.08 -0.34
CA PRO A 107 -5.59 -19.37 0.27
C PRO A 107 -4.40 -18.81 -0.52
N SER A 108 -4.46 -18.87 -1.87
CA SER A 108 -3.38 -18.37 -2.72
C SER A 108 -3.27 -16.84 -2.64
N ILE A 109 -4.40 -16.14 -2.66
CA ILE A 109 -4.43 -14.67 -2.59
C ILE A 109 -3.98 -14.18 -1.21
N VAL A 110 -4.45 -14.81 -0.13
CA VAL A 110 -3.99 -14.47 1.23
C VAL A 110 -2.48 -14.66 1.34
N LYS A 111 -1.96 -15.79 0.86
CA LYS A 111 -0.53 -16.06 0.89
C LYS A 111 0.27 -15.06 0.06
N LEU A 112 -0.20 -14.73 -1.14
CA LEU A 112 0.39 -13.73 -2.04
C LEU A 112 0.49 -12.36 -1.37
N LEU A 113 -0.59 -11.88 -0.75
CA LEU A 113 -0.60 -10.56 -0.12
C LEU A 113 0.14 -10.56 1.23
N GLN A 114 0.20 -11.67 1.96
CA GLN A 114 0.96 -11.75 3.21
C GLN A 114 2.46 -11.98 3.00
N HIS A 115 2.84 -12.59 1.88
CA HIS A 115 4.22 -12.87 1.48
C HIS A 115 4.45 -12.32 0.08
N TYR A 116 4.46 -10.98 -0.01
CA TYR A 116 4.51 -10.28 -1.28
C TYR A 116 5.75 -10.67 -2.10
N PRO A 117 5.66 -10.87 -3.42
CA PRO A 117 6.78 -11.38 -4.20
C PRO A 117 7.98 -10.43 -4.16
N THR A 118 9.15 -10.95 -3.79
CA THR A 118 10.40 -10.16 -3.73
C THR A 118 11.00 -9.82 -5.09
N SER A 119 10.46 -10.40 -6.17
CA SER A 119 10.85 -10.11 -7.55
C SER A 119 10.21 -8.83 -8.13
N VAL A 120 9.33 -8.17 -7.38
CA VAL A 120 8.65 -6.96 -7.86
C VAL A 120 9.64 -5.79 -7.92
N ASP A 121 9.61 -5.08 -9.04
CA ASP A 121 10.47 -3.92 -9.27
C ASP A 121 9.97 -2.69 -8.48
N ILE A 122 10.73 -2.28 -7.48
CA ILE A 122 10.38 -1.16 -6.58
C ILE A 122 10.18 0.17 -7.33
N PRO A 123 11.08 0.57 -8.26
CA PRO A 123 10.80 1.67 -9.19
C PRO A 123 9.41 1.60 -9.84
N ALA A 124 8.97 0.43 -10.31
CA ALA A 124 7.64 0.27 -10.89
C ALA A 124 6.52 0.47 -9.85
N VAL A 125 6.70 -0.02 -8.62
CA VAL A 125 5.76 0.23 -7.50
C VAL A 125 5.62 1.73 -7.22
N ILE A 126 6.74 2.44 -7.09
CA ILE A 126 6.75 3.88 -6.79
C ILE A 126 6.16 4.68 -7.96
N SER A 127 6.52 4.35 -9.20
CA SER A 127 5.95 4.97 -10.41
C SER A 127 4.43 4.80 -10.44
N LYS A 128 3.95 3.57 -10.19
CA LYS A 128 2.52 3.28 -10.17
C LYS A 128 1.82 4.03 -9.04
N ALA A 129 2.42 4.12 -7.86
CA ALA A 129 1.88 4.88 -6.75
C ALA A 129 1.76 6.39 -7.07
N ALA A 130 2.76 6.96 -7.75
CA ALA A 130 2.74 8.36 -8.19
C ALA A 130 1.64 8.62 -9.24
N GLU A 131 1.47 7.71 -10.20
CA GLU A 131 0.33 7.75 -11.15
C GLU A 131 -1.01 7.73 -10.42
N LEU A 132 -1.17 6.83 -9.43
CA LEU A 132 -2.43 6.70 -8.68
C LEU A 132 -2.75 7.96 -7.87
N ALA A 133 -1.72 8.69 -7.42
CA ALA A 133 -1.84 9.94 -6.70
C ALA A 133 -2.15 11.14 -7.61
N ASP A 134 -2.31 10.94 -8.93
CA ASP A 134 -2.45 11.98 -9.96
C ASP A 134 -1.34 13.04 -9.88
N ARG A 135 -0.10 12.60 -9.59
CA ARG A 135 1.06 13.48 -9.48
C ARG A 135 1.92 13.36 -10.72
N ASP A 136 2.18 14.49 -11.38
CA ASP A 136 3.13 14.54 -12.49
C ASP A 136 4.52 14.07 -12.03
N MET A 137 4.96 12.93 -12.56
CA MET A 137 6.23 12.27 -12.24
C MET A 137 7.47 13.11 -12.64
N HIS A 138 7.28 14.24 -13.33
CA HIS A 138 8.36 15.12 -13.75
C HIS A 138 9.04 15.87 -12.59
N GLY A 139 8.39 16.03 -11.44
CA GLY A 139 9.00 16.70 -10.27
C GLY A 139 9.94 15.81 -9.43
N PHE A 140 9.65 14.51 -9.33
CA PHE A 140 10.33 13.60 -8.40
C PHE A 140 11.65 13.02 -8.96
N LEU A 141 11.80 12.93 -10.29
CA LEU A 141 13.00 12.40 -10.93
C LEU A 141 14.08 13.46 -11.21
N LEU A 142 13.76 14.76 -11.11
CA LEU A 142 14.68 15.86 -11.43
C LEU A 142 15.38 16.50 -10.22
N GLN A 143 15.26 15.92 -9.02
CA GLN A 143 16.01 16.35 -7.82
C GLN A 143 17.13 15.38 -7.40
N ARG A 144 17.61 14.53 -8.31
CA ARG A 144 18.88 13.81 -8.15
C ARG A 144 19.97 14.41 -9.02
#